data_AF-A0A531MF19-F1
#
_entry.id   AF-A0A531MF19-F1
#
_cell.length_a   1.000
_cell.length_b   1.000
_cell.length_c   1.000
_cell.angle_alpha   90.00
_cell.angle_beta   90.00
_cell.angle_gamma   90.00
#
_symmetry.space_group_name_H-M   'P 1'
#
loop_
_entity.id
_entity.type
_entity.pdbx_description
1 polymer ?
#
loop_
_entity_poly.entity_id
_entity_poly.type
_entity_poly.pdbx_seq_one_letter_code
_entity_poly.pdbx_strand_id
1 'polypeptide(L)' 'MAARSVIALVSVAEVVAGDLADHLERRGHDVRAARQPWEAESLLSAKGIDVVVVGDSLSQAEGRDLLRRYG' A
#
# COMPACT_ATOMS: atom_id res chain seq x y z
N MET A 1 24.08 -0.11 5.51
CA MET A 1 22.99 0.70 4.93
C MET A 1 21.68 -0.02 5.23
N ALA A 2 20.80 0.57 6.03
CA ALA A 2 19.44 0.02 6.14
C ALA A 2 18.77 0.19 4.78
N ALA A 3 18.32 -0.90 4.16
CA ALA A 3 17.63 -0.83 2.89
C ALA A 3 16.35 0.01 3.05
N ARG A 4 16.12 0.95 2.13
CA ARG A 4 14.89 1.73 2.09
C ARG A 4 13.74 0.79 1.74
N SER A 5 12.82 0.58 2.68
CA SER A 5 11.62 -0.21 2.42
C SER A 5 10.66 0.54 1.50
N VAL A 6 10.04 -0.18 0.57
CA VAL A 6 8.96 0.30 -0.28
C VAL A 6 7.62 -0.11 0.33
N ILE A 7 6.79 0.88 0.65
CA ILE A 7 5.51 0.69 1.34
C ILE A 7 4.37 1.08 0.41
N ALA A 8 3.44 0.15 0.17
CA ALA A 8 2.23 0.42 -0.60
C ALA A 8 1.05 0.78 0.32
N LEU A 9 0.40 1.90 0.05
CA LEU A 9 -0.88 2.29 0.66
C LEU A 9 -2.01 1.95 -0.31
N VAL A 10 -2.87 1.01 0.06
CA VAL A 10 -3.95 0.50 -0.79
C VAL A 10 -5.31 0.83 -0.18
N SER A 11 -6.14 1.57 -0.92
CA SER A 11 -7.52 1.90 -0.54
C SER A 11 -7.64 2.56 0.85
N VAL A 12 -6.61 3.31 1.23
CA VAL A 12 -6.58 4.16 2.44
C VAL A 12 -7.26 5.49 2.12
N ALA A 13 -8.09 5.98 3.04
CA ALA A 13 -8.75 7.29 2.89
C ALA A 13 -7.73 8.40 2.61
N GLU A 14 -8.03 9.31 1.68
CA GLU A 14 -7.05 10.26 1.12
C GLU A 14 -6.32 11.10 2.18
N VAL A 15 -7.04 11.60 3.19
CA VAL A 15 -6.46 12.38 4.29
C VAL A 15 -5.44 11.54 5.06
N VAL A 16 -5.79 10.30 5.38
CA VAL A 16 -4.92 9.37 6.11
C VAL A 16 -3.74 8.93 5.26
N ALA A 17 -3.96 8.71 3.95
CA ALA A 17 -2.91 8.32 3.02
C ALA A 17 -1.83 9.40 2.89
N GLY A 18 -2.24 10.68 2.84
CA GLY A 18 -1.32 11.81 2.80
C GLY A 18 -0.47 11.91 4.07
N ASP A 19 -1.11 11.95 5.23
CA ASP A 19 -0.41 12.05 6.52
C ASP A 19 0.55 10.86 6.75
N LEU A 20 0.12 9.65 6.37
CA LEU A 20 0.93 8.45 6.49
C LEU A 20 2.10 8.44 5.51
N ALA A 21 1.90 8.89 4.26
CA ALA A 21 2.97 8.99 3.28
C ALA A 21 4.06 9.96 3.76
N ASP A 22 3.67 11.19 4.12
CA ASP A 22 4.58 12.20 4.66
C ASP A 22 5.39 11.68 5.85
N HIS A 23 4.71 10.96 6.75
CA HIS A 23 5.34 10.39 7.93
C HIS A 23 6.37 9.31 7.60
N LEU A 24 6.06 8.42 6.66
CA LEU A 24 6.93 7.31 6.25
C LEU A 24 8.12 7.80 5.41
N GLU A 25 7.89 8.75 4.51
CA GLU A 25 8.94 9.36 3.69
C GLU A 25 9.97 10.11 4.55
N ARG A 26 9.52 10.82 5.59
CA ARG A 26 10.44 11.47 6.57
C ARG A 26 11.31 10.48 7.33
N ARG A 27 10.92 9.20 7.41
CA ARG A 27 11.74 8.11 7.99
C ARG A 27 12.61 7.40 6.95
N GLY A 28 12.55 7.85 5.70
CA GLY A 28 13.38 7.35 4.62
C GLY A 28 12.82 6.13 3.92
N HIS A 29 11.51 5.86 4.01
CA HIS A 29 10.80 4.85 3.22
C HIS A 29 10.34 5.42 1.87
N ASP A 30 10.24 4.58 0.85
CA ASP A 30 9.56 4.96 -0.41
C ASP A 30 8.09 4.58 -0.30
N VAL A 31 7.18 5.51 -0.56
CA VAL A 31 5.74 5.27 -0.47
C VAL A 31 5.11 5.25 -1.86
N ARG A 32 4.25 4.26 -2.12
CA ARG A 32 3.43 4.18 -3.34
C ARG A 32 1.98 4.03 -2.94
N ALA A 33 1.07 4.71 -3.64
CA ALA A 33 -0.35 4.67 -3.32
C ALA A 33 -1.19 4.13 -4.48
N ALA A 34 -2.19 3.33 -4.14
CA ALA A 34 -3.26 2.89 -5.02
C ALA A 34 -4.60 3.17 -4.32
N ARG A 35 -5.41 4.05 -4.90
CA ARG A 35 -6.69 4.47 -4.32
C ARG A 35 -7.79 3.47 -4.67
N GLN A 36 -7.74 2.92 -5.88
CA GLN A 36 -8.74 2.01 -6.38
C GLN A 36 -8.22 0.56 -6.43
N PRO A 37 -9.10 -0.45 -6.26
CA PRO A 37 -8.68 -1.86 -6.25
C PRO A 37 -7.89 -2.30 -7.50
N TRP A 38 -8.25 -1.81 -8.69
CA TRP A 38 -7.54 -2.15 -9.94
C TRP A 38 -6.13 -1.53 -10.01
N GLU A 39 -5.92 -0.36 -9.39
CA GLU A 39 -4.59 0.26 -9.27
C GLU A 39 -3.72 -0.60 -8.34
N ALA A 40 -4.33 -1.16 -7.29
CA ALA A 40 -3.64 -2.02 -6.33
C ALA A 40 -3.14 -3.30 -6.99
N GLU A 41 -3.95 -3.95 -7.84
CA GLU A 41 -3.52 -5.14 -8.58
C GLU A 41 -2.29 -4.84 -9.46
N SER A 42 -2.31 -3.72 -10.18
CA SER A 42 -1.19 -3.30 -11.03
C SER A 42 0.07 -3.01 -10.20
N LEU A 43 -0.08 -2.31 -9.07
CA LEU A 43 1.01 -1.96 -8.16
C LEU A 43 1.65 -3.19 -7.52
N LEU A 44 0.84 -4.12 -7.02
CA LEU A 44 1.30 -5.31 -6.31
C LEU A 44 1.94 -6.33 -7.28
N SER A 45 1.45 -6.41 -8.52
CA SER A 45 1.98 -7.33 -9.52
C SER A 45 3.39 -6.94 -10.02
N ALA A 46 3.77 -5.66 -9.90
CA ALA A 46 5.07 -5.16 -10.36
C ALA A 46 6.28 -5.73 -9.60
N LYS A 47 6.04 -6.35 -8.42
CA LYS A 47 7.05 -6.82 -7.46
C LYS A 47 7.94 -5.66 -6.93
N GLY A 48 8.50 -5.81 -5.73
CA GLY A 48 9.29 -4.76 -5.07
C GLY A 48 8.47 -3.83 -4.16
N ILE A 49 7.43 -4.38 -3.54
CA ILE A 49 6.78 -3.81 -2.35
C ILE A 49 7.20 -4.68 -1.16
N ASP A 50 7.71 -4.06 -0.09
CA ASP A 50 8.12 -4.76 1.12
C ASP A 50 6.98 -4.86 2.14
N VAL A 51 6.12 -3.84 2.19
CA VAL A 51 4.99 -3.74 3.12
C VAL A 51 3.78 -3.19 2.40
N VAL A 52 2.60 -3.78 2.67
CA VAL A 52 1.31 -3.28 2.17
C VAL A 52 0.44 -2.87 3.36
N VAL A 53 -0.07 -1.64 3.32
CA VAL A 53 -1.08 -1.12 4.24
C VAL A 53 -2.41 -1.11 3.51
N VAL A 54 -3.36 -1.90 3.98
CA VAL A 54 -4.70 -2.01 3.38
C VAL A 54 -5.68 -1.19 4.21
N GLY A 55 -6.30 -0.21 3.58
CA GLY A 55 -7.34 0.63 4.19
C GLY A 55 -8.70 -0.07 4.24
N ASP A 56 -9.61 0.55 5.00
CA ASP A 56 -10.97 0.09 5.24
C ASP A 56 -11.94 0.32 4.06
N SER A 57 -11.49 1.03 3.03
CA SER A 57 -12.30 1.25 1.80
C SER A 57 -12.43 -0.02 0.94
N LEU A 58 -11.72 -1.09 1.29
CA LEU A 58 -11.90 -2.43 0.73
C LEU A 58 -12.87 -3.23 1.61
N SER A 59 -13.78 -3.97 0.98
CA SER A 59 -14.58 -4.96 1.72
C SER A 59 -13.67 -6.07 2.27
N GLN A 60 -14.12 -6.75 3.32
CA GLN A 60 -13.38 -7.89 3.88
C GLN A 60 -13.14 -9.02 2.86
N ALA A 61 -14.04 -9.18 1.88
CA ALA A 61 -13.90 -10.17 0.81
C ALA A 61 -12.77 -9.76 -0.14
N GLU A 62 -12.76 -8.50 -0.60
CA GLU A 62 -11.71 -7.99 -1.49
C GLU A 62 -10.34 -7.96 -0.81
N GLY A 63 -10.27 -7.56 0.47
CA GLY A 63 -9.04 -7.61 1.24
C GLY A 63 -8.51 -9.03 1.39
N ARG A 64 -9.39 -10.01 1.63
CA ARG A 64 -9.01 -11.42 1.69
C ARG A 64 -8.52 -11.96 0.35
N ASP A 65 -9.18 -11.59 -0.75
CA ASP A 65 -8.78 -12.00 -2.09
C ASP A 65 -7.43 -11.40 -2.48
N LEU A 66 -7.17 -10.15 -2.11
CA LEU A 66 -5.86 -9.51 -2.28
C LEU A 66 -4.77 -10.27 -1.52
N LEU A 67 -5.01 -10.60 -0.24
CA LEU A 67 -4.06 -11.39 0.56
C LEU A 67 -3.82 -12.79 -0.04
N ARG A 68 -4.86 -13.46 -0.55
CA ARG A 68 -4.71 -14.77 -1.21
C ARG A 68 -3.86 -14.73 -2.47
N ARG A 69 -3.87 -13.62 -3.20
CA ARG A 69 -3.15 -13.48 -4.47
C ARG A 69 -1.69 -13.04 -4.28
N TYR A 70 -1.42 -12.23 -3.26
CA TYR A 70 -0.14 -11.50 -3.13
C TYR A 70 0.59 -11.67 -1.79
N GLY A 71 -0.01 -12.31 -0.79
CA GLY A 71 0.62 -12.63 0.50
C GLY A 71 1.23 -14.02 0.50
#